data_AF-A0A9E2LW61-F1
#
_entry.id   AF-A0A9E2LW61-F1
#
_cell.length_a   1.000
_cell.length_b   1.000
_cell.length_c   1.000
_cell.angle_alpha   90.00
_cell.angle_beta   90.00
_cell.angle_gamma   90.00
#
_symmetry.space_group_name_H-M   'P 1'
#
loop_
_entity.id
_entity.type
_entity.pdbx_description
1 polymer ?
#
loop_
_entity_poly.entity_id
_entity_poly.type
_entity_poly.pdbx_seq_one_letter_code
_entity_poly.pdbx_strand_id
1 'polypeptide(L)'
;MRNTHSLFAILLVVSALGSFACDNAKTEKSPHIALTVEEAAWFAPYHPTAVTKIVHTIPGDLLSELDTTMGNTTFLALYDVEKTLLGYARQIGDPLDCSSGKCKAIRFFLMFDTNLNYSAIFHPAGKSGDFYKGVEGDPEADVLFTTDDLEFMNALLLDPPAKLLEAESTAVIVDAVTTATFEPYWDVVVRQAAYTTYAVLHHMVTSRVLMQSQVVE
;
A
#
# COMPACT_ATOMS: atom_id res chain seq x y z
N MET A 1 30.62 17.97 -72.10
CA MET A 1 30.98 16.75 -71.35
C MET A 1 30.60 16.97 -69.90
N ARG A 2 29.61 16.19 -69.44
CA ARG A 2 29.19 16.11 -68.03
C ARG A 2 30.34 15.53 -67.21
N ASN A 3 30.61 16.10 -66.05
CA ASN A 3 31.13 15.34 -64.92
C ASN A 3 30.22 15.54 -63.72
N THR A 4 29.66 14.42 -63.32
CA THR A 4 28.89 14.10 -62.13
C THR A 4 29.71 14.27 -60.87
N HIS A 5 29.16 14.94 -59.85
CA HIS A 5 29.41 14.55 -58.47
C HIS A 5 28.15 14.74 -57.62
N SER A 6 27.69 13.58 -57.16
CA SER A 6 26.74 13.26 -56.10
C SER A 6 26.48 14.33 -55.06
N LEU A 7 25.19 14.66 -54.90
CA LEU A 7 24.62 15.06 -53.61
C LEU A 7 23.60 13.99 -53.24
N PHE A 8 23.94 13.22 -52.20
CA PHE A 8 23.04 12.33 -51.49
C PHE A 8 21.88 13.17 -50.93
N ALA A 9 20.69 13.00 -51.50
CA ALA A 9 19.46 13.45 -50.87
C ALA A 9 19.09 12.45 -49.77
N ILE A 10 19.29 12.83 -48.51
CA ILE A 10 18.76 12.08 -47.37
C ILE A 10 17.24 12.29 -47.38
N LEU A 11 16.52 11.27 -47.83
CA LEU A 11 15.07 11.22 -47.78
C LEU A 11 14.65 11.02 -46.31
N LEU A 12 14.16 12.07 -45.67
CA LEU A 12 13.51 11.98 -44.36
C LEU A 12 12.14 11.33 -44.56
N VAL A 13 12.09 10.00 -44.41
CA VAL A 13 10.83 9.27 -44.29
C VAL A 13 10.26 9.61 -42.92
N VAL A 14 9.29 10.53 -42.92
CA VAL A 14 8.36 10.73 -41.81
C VAL A 14 7.50 9.47 -41.73
N SER A 15 7.96 8.47 -40.98
CA SER A 15 7.09 7.42 -40.50
C SER A 15 6.17 8.05 -39.46
N ALA A 16 5.00 8.45 -39.94
CA ALA A 16 3.80 8.56 -39.13
C ALA A 16 3.50 7.17 -38.54
N LEU A 17 4.19 6.83 -37.46
CA LEU A 17 3.68 5.86 -36.51
C LEU A 17 2.53 6.59 -35.82
N GLY A 18 1.33 6.30 -36.33
CA GLY A 18 0.10 6.63 -35.63
C GLY A 18 0.27 6.21 -34.18
N SER A 19 0.08 7.17 -33.29
CA SER A 19 -0.16 6.91 -31.89
C SER A 19 -1.39 6.00 -31.83
N PHE A 20 -1.16 4.69 -31.83
CA PHE A 20 -2.06 3.78 -31.18
C PHE A 20 -2.05 4.24 -29.72
N ALA A 21 -3.03 5.07 -29.37
CA ALA A 21 -3.56 5.02 -28.03
C ALA A 21 -3.84 3.53 -27.80
N CYS A 22 -3.00 2.89 -26.99
CA CYS A 22 -3.36 1.62 -26.39
C CYS A 22 -4.55 1.94 -25.50
N ASP A 23 -5.75 1.97 -26.09
CA ASP A 23 -7.00 1.74 -25.39
C ASP A 23 -6.95 0.29 -24.89
N ASN A 24 -6.13 0.04 -23.86
CA ASN A 24 -6.29 -1.08 -22.95
C ASN A 24 -7.46 -0.78 -22.02
N ALA A 25 -8.60 -0.36 -22.58
CA ALA A 25 -9.84 -0.22 -21.85
C ALA A 25 -10.42 -1.62 -21.66
N LYS A 26 -9.76 -2.44 -20.85
CA LYS A 26 -10.45 -3.56 -20.21
C LYS A 26 -11.57 -2.95 -19.40
N THR A 27 -12.78 -3.17 -19.86
CA THR A 27 -13.97 -2.69 -19.18
C THR A 27 -14.08 -3.49 -17.91
N GLU A 28 -13.68 -2.87 -16.80
CA GLU A 28 -13.74 -3.47 -15.47
C GLU A 28 -15.20 -3.92 -15.22
N LYS A 29 -15.42 -5.23 -15.15
CA LYS A 29 -16.78 -5.83 -15.14
C LYS A 29 -17.47 -5.69 -13.79
N SER A 30 -16.73 -5.32 -12.75
CA SER A 30 -17.23 -5.22 -11.39
C SER A 30 -18.08 -3.97 -11.20
N PRO A 31 -19.17 -4.04 -10.42
CA PRO A 31 -20.05 -2.90 -10.23
C PRO A 31 -19.37 -1.79 -9.42
N HIS A 32 -19.57 -0.54 -9.84
CA HIS A 32 -19.28 0.61 -9.00
C HIS A 32 -20.25 0.64 -7.82
N ILE A 33 -19.69 0.69 -6.62
CA ILE A 33 -20.42 0.77 -5.35
C ILE A 33 -20.18 2.17 -4.79
N ALA A 34 -21.23 2.87 -4.36
CA ALA A 34 -21.08 4.16 -3.70
C ALA A 34 -20.28 4.01 -2.40
N LEU A 35 -19.37 4.96 -2.14
CA LEU A 35 -18.71 5.03 -0.84
C LEU A 35 -19.76 5.33 0.24
N THR A 36 -19.60 4.72 1.42
CA THR A 36 -20.37 5.16 2.59
C THR A 36 -19.90 6.55 3.02
N VAL A 37 -20.69 7.24 3.85
CA VAL A 37 -20.29 8.54 4.43
C VAL A 37 -18.96 8.43 5.18
N GLU A 38 -18.76 7.30 5.86
CA GLU A 38 -17.56 7.02 6.63
C GLU A 38 -16.36 6.79 5.71
N GLU A 39 -16.50 5.97 4.66
CA GLU A 39 -15.44 5.73 3.67
C GLU A 39 -15.06 6.99 2.91
N ALA A 40 -16.05 7.82 2.53
CA ALA A 40 -15.79 9.10 1.90
C ALA A 40 -14.95 10.00 2.83
N ALA A 41 -15.23 10.01 4.13
CA ALA A 41 -14.44 10.77 5.11
C ALA A 41 -13.01 10.21 5.27
N TRP A 42 -12.84 8.89 5.24
CA TRP A 42 -11.53 8.24 5.30
C TRP A 42 -10.63 8.59 4.11
N PHE A 43 -11.17 8.54 2.89
CA PHE A 43 -10.38 8.76 1.68
C PHE A 43 -10.26 10.23 1.30
N ALA A 44 -11.10 11.13 1.83
CA ALA A 44 -11.11 12.54 1.47
C ALA A 44 -9.74 13.27 1.56
N PRO A 45 -8.86 12.98 2.53
CA PRO A 45 -7.53 13.61 2.57
C PRO A 45 -6.62 13.26 1.38
N TYR A 46 -6.88 12.14 0.71
CA TYR A 46 -6.02 11.59 -0.36
C TYR A 46 -6.71 11.66 -1.74
N HIS A 47 -8.02 11.40 -1.77
CA HIS A 47 -8.86 11.46 -2.96
C HIS A 47 -10.19 12.18 -2.64
N PRO A 48 -10.18 13.53 -2.53
CA PRO A 48 -11.34 14.31 -2.09
C PRO A 48 -12.57 14.22 -3.00
N THR A 49 -12.39 13.78 -4.24
CA THR A 49 -13.45 13.62 -5.24
C THR A 49 -13.93 12.18 -5.38
N ALA A 50 -13.40 11.23 -4.59
CA ALA A 50 -13.83 9.84 -4.65
C ALA A 50 -15.30 9.71 -4.20
N VAL A 51 -16.12 9.03 -5.01
CA VAL A 51 -17.55 8.82 -4.72
C VAL A 51 -17.99 7.38 -4.91
N THR A 52 -17.28 6.61 -5.74
CA THR A 52 -17.53 5.17 -5.90
C THR A 52 -16.24 4.37 -5.78
N LYS A 53 -16.40 3.09 -5.49
CA LYS A 53 -15.32 2.10 -5.48
C LYS A 53 -15.70 0.87 -6.28
N ILE A 54 -14.70 0.17 -6.78
CA ILE A 54 -14.80 -1.22 -7.21
C ILE A 54 -13.99 -2.07 -6.23
N VAL A 55 -14.57 -3.17 -5.76
CA VAL A 55 -13.90 -4.13 -4.87
C VAL A 55 -13.33 -5.25 -5.72
N HIS A 56 -12.02 -5.47 -5.60
CA HIS A 56 -11.32 -6.58 -6.23
C HIS A 56 -11.01 -7.64 -5.18
N THR A 57 -11.40 -8.87 -5.48
CA THR A 57 -10.97 -10.04 -4.70
C THR A 57 -9.63 -10.51 -5.26
N ILE A 58 -8.64 -10.66 -4.38
CA ILE A 58 -7.33 -11.17 -4.74
C ILE A 58 -7.40 -12.69 -4.86
N PRO A 59 -6.88 -13.30 -5.95
CA PRO A 59 -6.79 -14.74 -6.09
C PRO A 59 -6.04 -15.39 -4.92
N GLY A 60 -6.60 -16.47 -4.38
CA GLY A 60 -6.07 -17.11 -3.16
C GLY A 60 -4.67 -17.70 -3.32
N ASP A 61 -4.27 -18.06 -4.54
CA ASP A 61 -2.92 -18.53 -4.87
C ASP A 61 -1.85 -17.43 -4.84
N LEU A 62 -2.27 -16.16 -4.87
CA LEU A 62 -1.39 -14.99 -4.73
C LEU A 62 -1.33 -14.48 -3.28
N LEU A 63 -2.19 -14.99 -2.40
CA LEU A 63 -2.26 -14.56 -1.01
C LEU A 63 -1.30 -15.37 -0.14
N SER A 64 -0.63 -14.70 0.80
CA SER A 64 0.06 -15.41 1.88
C SER A 64 -0.94 -16.01 2.88
N GLU A 65 -0.46 -16.93 3.72
CA GLU A 65 -1.23 -17.43 4.87
C GLU A 65 -1.67 -16.29 5.79
N LEU A 66 -0.80 -15.30 5.99
CA LEU A 66 -1.09 -14.11 6.79
C LEU A 66 -2.22 -13.29 6.16
N ASP A 67 -2.20 -13.07 4.85
CA ASP A 67 -3.26 -12.32 4.17
C ASP A 67 -4.63 -13.01 4.34
N THR A 68 -4.64 -14.33 4.20
CA THR A 68 -5.87 -15.12 4.28
C THR A 68 -6.42 -15.11 5.71
N THR A 69 -5.55 -15.31 6.70
CA THR A 69 -5.92 -15.37 8.12
C THR A 69 -6.44 -14.02 8.62
N MET A 70 -5.86 -12.92 8.15
CA MET A 70 -6.22 -11.57 8.59
C MET A 70 -7.26 -10.87 7.71
N GLY A 71 -7.77 -11.55 6.68
CA GLY A 71 -8.80 -11.01 5.80
C GLY A 71 -8.30 -9.93 4.82
N ASN A 72 -7.00 -9.91 4.50
CA ASN A 72 -6.36 -8.96 3.58
C ASN A 72 -6.53 -9.37 2.11
N THR A 73 -7.74 -9.86 1.80
CA THR A 73 -8.09 -10.59 0.58
C THR A 73 -8.67 -9.71 -0.51
N THR A 74 -8.81 -8.41 -0.26
CA THR A 74 -9.38 -7.46 -1.20
C THR A 74 -8.56 -6.18 -1.33
N PHE A 75 -8.74 -5.49 -2.45
CA PHE A 75 -8.36 -4.09 -2.60
C PHE A 75 -9.46 -3.32 -3.33
N LEU A 76 -9.38 -2.00 -3.25
CA LEU A 76 -10.36 -1.07 -3.80
C LEU A 76 -9.72 -0.29 -4.94
N ALA A 77 -10.45 -0.13 -6.04
CA ALA A 77 -10.20 0.91 -7.03
C ALA A 77 -11.17 2.07 -6.76
N LEU A 78 -10.67 3.29 -6.61
CA LEU A 78 -11.45 4.47 -6.23
C LEU A 78 -11.72 5.36 -7.44
N TYR A 79 -12.96 5.82 -7.57
CA TYR A 79 -13.45 6.54 -8.74
C TYR A 79 -14.21 7.80 -8.36
N ASP A 80 -14.05 8.85 -9.17
CA ASP A 80 -14.85 10.06 -9.08
C ASP A 80 -16.25 9.90 -9.71
N VAL A 81 -17.01 11.00 -9.75
CA VAL A 81 -18.38 11.04 -10.30
C VAL A 81 -18.43 10.82 -11.81
N GLU A 82 -17.33 11.14 -12.51
CA GLU A 82 -17.15 10.94 -13.95
C GLU A 82 -16.66 9.52 -14.27
N LYS A 83 -16.45 8.69 -13.24
CA LYS A 83 -15.86 7.35 -13.31
C LYS A 83 -14.40 7.35 -13.77
N THR A 84 -13.68 8.43 -13.50
CA THR A 84 -12.23 8.48 -13.64
C THR A 84 -11.59 7.75 -12.47
N LEU A 85 -10.66 6.83 -12.75
CA LEU A 85 -9.87 6.16 -11.73
C LEU A 85 -8.94 7.17 -11.05
N LEU A 86 -9.04 7.28 -9.72
CA LEU A 86 -8.21 8.18 -8.90
C LEU A 86 -7.00 7.48 -8.30
N GLY A 87 -7.11 6.18 -8.05
CA GLY A 87 -6.09 5.38 -7.39
C GLY A 87 -6.67 4.13 -6.77
N TYR A 88 -5.86 3.46 -5.96
CA TYR A 88 -6.22 2.20 -5.31
C TYR A 88 -5.99 2.30 -3.80
N ALA A 89 -6.75 1.52 -3.05
CA ALA A 89 -6.59 1.39 -1.61
C ALA A 89 -6.61 -0.08 -1.22
N ARG A 90 -5.62 -0.53 -0.44
CA ARG A 90 -5.64 -1.87 0.15
C ARG A 90 -5.80 -1.75 1.65
N GLN A 91 -6.83 -2.40 2.17
CA GLN A 91 -6.98 -2.55 3.60
C GLN A 91 -6.06 -3.67 4.08
N ILE A 92 -5.26 -3.35 5.09
CA ILE A 92 -4.49 -4.30 5.88
C ILE A 92 -5.20 -4.43 7.22
N GLY A 93 -5.94 -5.52 7.36
CA GLY A 93 -6.60 -5.99 8.56
C GLY A 93 -5.66 -6.72 9.54
N ASP A 94 -6.10 -6.67 10.79
CA ASP A 94 -5.51 -7.10 12.06
C ASP A 94 -4.28 -8.01 11.99
N PRO A 95 -3.07 -7.46 12.16
CA PRO A 95 -2.07 -8.18 12.93
C PRO A 95 -2.56 -8.27 14.38
N LEU A 96 -3.27 -9.34 14.74
CA LEU A 96 -3.45 -9.71 16.14
C LEU A 96 -2.07 -10.05 16.71
N ASP A 97 -1.43 -9.09 17.37
CA ASP A 97 -0.37 -9.45 18.31
C ASP A 97 -1.06 -10.03 19.55
N CYS A 98 -0.77 -11.29 19.84
CA CYS A 98 -1.24 -11.99 21.03
C CYS A 98 -0.13 -12.17 22.06
N SER A 99 1.05 -11.57 21.86
CA SER A 99 2.07 -11.53 22.91
C SER A 99 1.48 -10.77 24.12
N SER A 100 1.60 -11.36 25.31
CA SER A 100 1.00 -10.93 26.59
C SER A 100 -0.52 -11.03 26.78
N GLY A 101 -1.29 -11.63 25.85
CA GLY A 101 -2.74 -11.85 26.05
C GLY A 101 -3.63 -10.63 25.76
N LYS A 102 -3.08 -9.62 25.08
CA LYS A 102 -3.80 -8.43 24.63
C LYS A 102 -3.97 -8.42 23.12
N CYS A 103 -5.15 -8.80 22.63
CA CYS A 103 -5.49 -8.72 21.21
C CYS A 103 -5.73 -7.26 20.80
N LYS A 104 -4.82 -6.66 20.02
CA LYS A 104 -5.04 -5.32 19.44
C LYS A 104 -5.17 -5.40 17.93
N ALA A 105 -6.40 -5.15 17.47
CA ALA A 105 -6.75 -4.98 16.08
C ALA A 105 -6.07 -3.71 15.54
N ILE A 106 -5.31 -3.85 14.46
CA ILE A 106 -4.67 -2.71 13.78
C ILE A 106 -5.12 -2.72 12.34
N ARG A 107 -5.81 -1.66 11.92
CA ARG A 107 -6.32 -1.55 10.55
C ARG A 107 -5.68 -0.37 9.85
N PHE A 108 -5.01 -0.63 8.74
CA PHE A 108 -4.50 0.44 7.88
C PHE A 108 -5.09 0.34 6.49
N PHE A 109 -5.15 1.48 5.83
CA PHE A 109 -5.26 1.55 4.39
C PHE A 109 -3.92 2.01 3.81
N LEU A 110 -3.42 1.22 2.87
CA LEU A 110 -2.33 1.59 1.99
C LEU A 110 -2.92 2.15 0.70
N MET A 111 -2.56 3.39 0.38
CA MET A 111 -2.98 4.10 -0.82
C MET A 111 -1.94 3.96 -1.92
N PHE A 112 -2.42 3.81 -3.15
CA PHE A 112 -1.60 3.70 -4.34
C PHE A 112 -2.14 4.63 -5.44
N ASP A 113 -1.24 5.21 -6.22
CA ASP A 113 -1.61 5.98 -7.40
C ASP A 113 -2.12 5.08 -8.54
N THR A 114 -2.52 5.68 -9.66
CA THR A 114 -3.00 4.95 -10.84
C THR A 114 -1.91 4.12 -11.53
N ASN A 115 -0.64 4.35 -11.21
CA ASN A 115 0.51 3.56 -11.68
C ASN A 115 0.92 2.47 -10.68
N LEU A 116 0.14 2.28 -9.60
CA LEU A 116 0.38 1.32 -8.53
C LEU A 116 1.63 1.61 -7.70
N ASN A 117 2.05 2.87 -7.65
CA ASN A 117 3.07 3.32 -6.69
C ASN A 117 2.39 3.66 -5.37
N TYR A 118 3.01 3.26 -4.26
CA TYR A 118 2.57 3.64 -2.92
C TYR A 118 2.56 5.17 -2.78
N SER A 119 1.51 5.72 -2.18
CA SER A 119 1.33 7.16 -2.00
C SER A 119 1.12 7.58 -0.54
N ALA A 120 0.40 6.79 0.25
CA ALA A 120 0.12 7.12 1.64
C ALA A 120 -0.33 5.92 2.46
N ILE A 121 -0.22 6.03 3.78
CA ILE A 121 -0.88 5.15 4.75
C ILE A 121 -1.77 5.96 5.70
N PHE A 122 -2.91 5.39 6.06
CA PHE A 122 -3.75 5.95 7.13
C PHE A 122 -4.49 4.87 7.91
N HIS A 123 -4.96 5.25 9.09
CA HIS A 123 -5.85 4.44 9.91
C HIS A 123 -7.30 4.99 9.80
N PRO A 124 -8.32 4.15 9.55
CA PRO A 124 -9.71 4.62 9.32
C PRO A 124 -10.32 5.31 10.53
N ALA A 125 -9.93 4.96 11.77
CA ALA A 125 -10.34 5.73 12.96
C ALA A 125 -9.70 7.14 13.05
N GLY A 126 -8.90 7.57 12.06
CA GLY A 126 -8.22 8.86 12.03
C GLY A 126 -7.04 8.93 13.00
N LYS A 127 -6.62 10.17 13.34
CA LYS A 127 -5.51 10.48 14.26
C LYS A 127 -5.81 10.18 15.74
N SER A 128 -6.98 9.64 16.08
CA SER A 128 -7.42 9.49 17.46
C SER A 128 -8.20 8.21 17.70
N GLY A 129 -7.81 7.47 18.74
CA GLY A 129 -8.74 6.63 19.49
C GLY A 129 -8.12 5.37 20.05
N ASP A 130 -8.05 4.33 19.23
CA ASP A 130 -7.88 2.96 19.74
C ASP A 130 -6.69 2.21 19.12
N PHE A 131 -5.77 2.95 18.52
CA PHE A 131 -4.52 2.37 18.05
C PHE A 131 -3.41 2.63 19.07
N TYR A 132 -2.92 1.54 19.68
CA TYR A 132 -1.93 1.58 20.74
C TYR A 132 -0.67 0.82 20.33
N LYS A 133 0.46 1.23 20.89
CA LYS A 133 1.73 0.50 20.89
C LYS A 133 2.12 0.15 22.32
N GLY A 134 2.98 -0.85 22.49
CA GLY A 134 3.43 -1.27 23.83
C GLY A 134 4.33 -0.24 24.52
N VAL A 135 4.71 -0.52 25.76
CA VAL A 135 5.74 0.23 26.49
C VAL A 135 6.95 -0.66 26.73
N GLU A 136 8.13 -0.14 26.44
CA GLU A 136 9.36 -0.93 26.55
C GLU A 136 9.64 -1.33 28.01
N GLY A 137 9.79 -2.63 28.22
CA GLY A 137 10.01 -3.19 29.55
C GLY A 137 8.74 -3.34 30.40
N ASP A 138 7.57 -2.98 29.88
CA ASP A 138 6.28 -3.16 30.54
C ASP A 138 5.25 -3.81 29.58
N PRO A 139 5.12 -5.15 29.61
CA PRO A 139 4.20 -5.87 28.72
C PRO A 139 2.72 -5.59 29.01
N GLU A 140 2.42 -4.94 30.13
CA GLU A 140 1.07 -4.62 30.59
C GLU A 140 0.69 -3.15 30.35
N ALA A 141 1.62 -2.30 29.92
CA ALA A 141 1.35 -0.90 29.62
C ALA A 141 1.27 -0.62 28.13
N ASP A 142 0.45 0.35 27.79
CA ASP A 142 0.16 0.74 26.42
C ASP A 142 0.12 2.26 26.30
N VAL A 143 0.63 2.76 25.17
CA VAL A 143 0.56 4.17 24.82
C VAL A 143 -0.07 4.32 23.44
N LEU A 144 -0.63 5.50 23.18
CA LEU A 144 -1.22 5.79 21.89
C LEU A 144 -0.16 5.73 20.79
N PHE A 145 -0.53 5.11 19.67
CA PHE A 145 0.19 5.28 18.42
C PHE A 145 -0.13 6.69 17.90
N THR A 146 0.91 7.50 17.75
CA THR A 146 0.78 8.93 17.52
C THR A 146 0.73 9.28 16.03
N THR A 147 0.47 10.56 15.74
CA THR A 147 0.65 11.07 14.37
C THR A 147 2.10 10.96 13.91
N ASP A 148 3.07 11.23 14.80
CA ASP A 148 4.49 11.14 14.47
C ASP A 148 4.89 9.71 14.13
N ASP A 149 4.32 8.71 14.81
CA ASP A 149 4.52 7.30 14.49
C ASP A 149 3.97 6.95 13.09
N LEU A 150 2.80 7.52 12.73
CA LEU A 150 2.19 7.33 11.40
C LEU A 150 3.02 8.01 10.30
N GLU A 151 3.52 9.21 10.56
CA GLU A 151 4.37 9.97 9.63
C GLU A 151 5.71 9.26 9.43
N PHE A 152 6.31 8.73 10.49
CA PHE A 152 7.51 7.90 10.42
C PHE A 152 7.25 6.63 9.61
N MET A 153 6.16 5.91 9.88
CA MET A 153 5.80 4.72 9.11
C MET A 153 5.57 5.06 7.63
N ASN A 154 4.90 6.16 7.32
CA ASN A 154 4.71 6.63 5.95
C ASN A 154 6.05 6.89 5.24
N ALA A 155 7.01 7.52 5.93
CA ALA A 155 8.36 7.75 5.39
C ALA A 155 9.10 6.44 5.10
N LEU A 156 9.01 5.45 5.99
CA LEU A 156 9.58 4.11 5.77
C LEU A 156 8.96 3.38 4.57
N LEU A 157 7.67 3.56 4.33
CA LEU A 157 6.99 2.91 3.20
C LEU A 157 7.33 3.57 1.86
N LEU A 158 7.63 4.88 1.87
CA LEU A 158 8.12 5.59 0.67
C LEU A 158 9.55 5.16 0.29
N ASP A 159 10.40 4.89 1.28
CA ASP A 159 11.77 4.39 1.08
C ASP A 159 12.05 3.17 1.99
N PRO A 160 11.57 1.97 1.59
CA PRO A 160 11.73 0.74 2.35
C PRO A 160 13.17 0.42 2.74
N PRO A 161 13.51 0.34 4.04
CA PRO A 161 14.86 0.00 4.45
C PRO A 161 15.16 -1.47 4.15
N ALA A 162 16.27 -1.71 3.43
CA ALA A 162 16.70 -3.05 3.02
C ALA A 162 16.77 -4.03 4.21
N LYS A 163 17.31 -3.59 5.36
CA LYS A 163 17.43 -4.44 6.55
C LYS A 163 16.10 -4.93 7.11
N LEU A 164 15.00 -4.20 6.88
CA LEU A 164 13.67 -4.64 7.31
C LEU A 164 13.05 -5.58 6.27
N LEU A 165 13.30 -5.35 4.98
CA LEU A 165 12.87 -6.24 3.90
C LEU A 165 13.58 -7.60 3.91
N GLU A 166 14.84 -7.60 4.36
CA GLU A 166 15.69 -8.80 4.47
C GLU A 166 15.47 -9.55 5.80
N ALA A 167 14.73 -8.99 6.75
CA ALA A 167 14.44 -9.65 8.01
C ALA A 167 13.53 -10.86 7.76
N GLU A 168 13.97 -12.05 8.18
CA GLU A 168 13.24 -13.30 7.94
C GLU A 168 11.91 -13.38 8.70
N SER A 169 11.80 -12.68 9.83
CA SER A 169 10.60 -12.64 10.67
C SER A 169 10.66 -11.48 11.66
N THR A 170 9.56 -11.24 12.36
CA THR A 170 9.54 -10.27 13.46
C THR A 170 10.39 -10.69 14.66
N ALA A 171 10.70 -11.98 14.83
CA ALA A 171 11.48 -12.49 15.95
C ALA A 171 12.95 -12.03 15.93
N VAL A 172 13.48 -11.58 14.78
CA VAL A 172 14.82 -10.97 14.70
C VAL A 172 14.81 -9.46 14.96
N ILE A 173 13.62 -8.86 15.11
CA ILE A 173 13.41 -7.41 15.24
C ILE A 173 12.98 -7.05 16.67
N VAL A 174 12.14 -7.88 17.28
CA VAL A 174 11.53 -7.62 18.58
C VAL A 174 11.58 -8.86 19.46
N ASP A 175 11.81 -8.65 20.76
CA ASP A 175 11.64 -9.68 21.77
C ASP A 175 10.15 -9.96 21.99
N ALA A 176 9.74 -11.20 21.73
CA ALA A 176 8.32 -11.59 21.75
C ALA A 176 7.68 -11.61 23.16
N VAL A 177 8.47 -11.50 24.23
CA VAL A 177 7.95 -11.51 25.61
C VAL A 177 7.75 -10.09 26.13
N THR A 178 8.74 -9.24 25.89
CA THR A 178 8.79 -7.87 26.41
C THR A 178 8.34 -6.82 25.40
N THR A 179 8.15 -7.21 24.13
CA THR A 179 7.90 -6.32 22.99
C THR A 179 9.02 -5.30 22.74
N ALA A 180 10.18 -5.49 23.38
CA ALA A 180 11.32 -4.62 23.23
C ALA A 180 11.93 -4.77 21.83
N THR A 181 12.03 -3.66 21.10
CA THR A 181 12.70 -3.63 19.80
C THR A 181 14.21 -3.76 19.99
N PHE A 182 14.87 -4.61 19.23
CA PHE A 182 16.33 -4.74 19.27
C PHE A 182 17.01 -3.51 18.66
N GLU A 183 18.12 -3.09 19.28
CA GLU A 183 18.88 -1.89 18.92
C GLU A 183 19.19 -1.74 17.42
N PRO A 184 19.55 -2.80 16.67
CA PRO A 184 19.80 -2.68 15.23
C PRO A 184 18.61 -2.19 14.39
N TYR A 185 17.39 -2.22 14.93
CA TYR A 185 16.16 -1.87 14.22
C TYR A 185 15.49 -0.58 14.71
N TRP A 186 16.01 0.10 15.74
CA TRP A 186 15.36 1.26 16.37
C TRP A 186 15.02 2.42 15.44
N ASP A 187 15.77 2.57 14.35
CA ASP A 187 15.64 3.62 13.34
C ASP A 187 14.81 3.20 12.12
N VAL A 188 14.34 1.94 12.05
CA VAL A 188 13.57 1.42 10.90
C VAL A 188 12.26 0.77 11.28
N VAL A 189 11.86 0.85 12.55
CA VAL A 189 10.53 0.47 12.99
C VAL A 189 9.97 1.52 13.93
N VAL A 190 8.65 1.64 13.97
CA VAL A 190 8.03 2.34 15.09
C VAL A 190 8.35 1.52 16.35
N ARG A 191 9.11 2.11 17.28
CA ARG A 191 9.46 1.44 18.54
C ARG A 191 8.20 0.97 19.25
N GLN A 192 8.24 -0.25 19.81
CA GLN A 192 7.11 -0.91 20.45
C GLN A 192 5.90 -1.20 19.52
N ALA A 193 6.03 -1.00 18.21
CA ALA A 193 5.09 -1.42 17.17
C ALA A 193 5.85 -2.04 15.97
N ALA A 194 6.90 -2.80 16.27
CA ALA A 194 7.79 -3.40 15.27
C ALA A 194 7.05 -4.41 14.39
N TYR A 195 6.18 -5.25 15.00
CA TYR A 195 5.35 -6.20 14.26
C TYR A 195 4.47 -5.49 13.24
N THR A 196 3.81 -4.41 13.68
CA THR A 196 2.97 -3.58 12.82
C THR A 196 3.76 -2.99 11.66
N THR A 197 4.92 -2.39 11.95
CA THR A 197 5.75 -1.76 10.92
C THR A 197 6.20 -2.80 9.87
N TYR A 198 6.65 -3.97 10.34
CA TYR A 198 7.04 -5.08 9.49
C TYR A 198 5.88 -5.58 8.62
N ALA A 199 4.72 -5.89 9.21
CA ALA A 199 3.57 -6.41 8.48
C ALA A 199 3.07 -5.44 7.41
N VAL A 200 2.93 -4.16 7.77
CA VAL A 200 2.50 -3.12 6.84
C VAL A 200 3.49 -2.95 5.69
N LEU A 201 4.80 -2.96 5.96
CA LEU A 201 5.82 -2.88 4.92
C LEU A 201 5.71 -4.04 3.92
N HIS A 202 5.65 -5.27 4.42
CA HIS A 202 5.55 -6.45 3.56
C HIS A 202 4.26 -6.46 2.75
N HIS A 203 3.14 -6.02 3.33
CA HIS A 203 1.91 -5.86 2.59
C HIS A 203 2.01 -4.74 1.54
N MET A 204 2.68 -3.62 1.81
CA MET A 204 2.90 -2.57 0.82
C MET A 204 3.69 -3.09 -0.38
N VAL A 205 4.80 -3.79 -0.15
CA VAL A 205 5.63 -4.35 -1.22
C VAL A 205 4.86 -5.35 -2.08
N THR A 206 4.09 -6.24 -1.45
CA THR A 206 3.32 -7.28 -2.16
C THR A 206 2.09 -6.71 -2.88
N SER A 207 1.50 -5.61 -2.37
CA SER A 207 0.27 -5.02 -2.91
C SER A 207 0.39 -4.66 -4.39
N ARG A 208 1.54 -4.11 -4.82
CA ARG A 208 1.74 -3.75 -6.22
C ARG A 208 1.61 -4.96 -7.14
N VAL A 209 2.28 -6.07 -6.81
CA VAL A 209 2.24 -7.30 -7.59
C VAL A 209 0.81 -7.86 -7.64
N LEU A 210 0.14 -7.87 -6.49
CA LEU A 210 -1.24 -8.34 -6.37
C LEU A 210 -2.19 -7.51 -7.25
N MET A 211 -2.13 -6.19 -7.16
CA MET A 211 -2.96 -5.29 -7.95
C MET A 211 -2.66 -5.39 -9.45
N GLN A 212 -1.37 -5.42 -9.84
CA GLN A 212 -0.95 -5.55 -11.24
C GLN A 212 -1.60 -6.77 -11.91
N SER A 213 -1.64 -7.91 -11.22
CA SER A 213 -2.24 -9.14 -11.76
C SER A 213 -3.75 -9.06 -12.03
N GLN A 214 -4.43 -8.06 -11.45
CA GLN A 214 -5.89 -7.91 -11.52
C GLN A 214 -6.35 -6.73 -12.37
N VAL A 215 -5.51 -5.71 -12.55
CA VAL A 215 -5.86 -4.46 -13.25
C VAL A 215 -5.11 -4.25 -14.56
N VAL A 216 -3.97 -4.93 -14.74
CA VAL A 216 -3.20 -4.91 -16.00
C VAL A 216 -3.27 -6.31 -16.58
N GLU A 217 -4.11 -6.46 -17.59
CA GLU A 217 -4.27 -7.71 -18.31
C GLU A 217 -4.16 -7.40 -19.81
#